data_AF-A0A1V5WZM1-F1
#
_entry.id   AF-A0A1V5WZM1-F1
#
_cell.length_a   1.000
_cell.length_b   1.000
_cell.length_c   1.000
_cell.angle_alpha   90.00
_cell.angle_beta   90.00
_cell.angle_gamma   90.00
#
_symmetry.space_group_name_H-M   'P 1'
#
loop_
_entity.id
_entity.type
_entity.pdbx_description
1 polymer ?
#
loop_
_entity_poly.entity_id
_entity_poly.type
_entity_poly.pdbx_seq_one_letter_code
_entity_poly.pdbx_strand_id
1 'polypeptide(L)'
;MKYEEIYRELDDMLEESNGVITKEIEEYMEKVNAITIAKVFDLASIRDELEGYAKICKEEADRLTKKAKQLTQRAAWWKDRIIDVMTASGQKTLTNGVYKVTLTQNPLKIQIDDEEEIPASYKTVELKLSYDEYKKIKDIIEPKSVNMVPDKIKIKELYKSAMIEVAGVKYVKENNVRIS
;
A
#
# COMPACT_ATOMS: atom_id res chain seq x y z
N MET A 1 -0.77 -29.86 -19.90
CA MET A 1 -1.65 -29.58 -21.05
C MET A 1 -2.04 -28.12 -20.96
N LYS A 2 -1.68 -27.30 -21.95
CA LYS A 2 -2.09 -25.88 -21.94
C LYS A 2 -3.54 -25.81 -22.41
N TYR A 3 -4.39 -25.02 -21.74
CA TYR A 3 -5.78 -24.86 -22.15
C TYR A 3 -5.92 -24.38 -23.59
N GLU A 4 -4.97 -23.56 -24.05
CA GLU A 4 -4.86 -23.15 -25.45
C GLU A 4 -4.70 -24.31 -26.44
N GLU A 5 -4.12 -25.44 -26.04
CA GLU A 5 -3.99 -26.63 -26.89
C GLU A 5 -5.32 -27.40 -26.96
N ILE A 6 -6.05 -27.45 -25.83
CA ILE A 6 -7.36 -28.10 -25.72
C ILE A 6 -8.42 -27.39 -26.57
N TYR A 7 -8.47 -26.06 -26.48
CA TYR A 7 -9.44 -25.28 -27.27
C TYR A 7 -9.06 -25.24 -28.76
N ARG A 8 -7.76 -25.29 -29.11
CA ARG A 8 -7.33 -25.45 -30.50
C ARG A 8 -7.76 -26.78 -31.10
N GLU A 9 -7.61 -27.88 -30.34
CA GLU A 9 -8.07 -29.20 -30.79
C GLU A 9 -9.60 -29.22 -31.00
N LEU A 10 -10.37 -28.57 -30.12
CA LEU A 10 -11.82 -28.42 -30.30
C LEU A 10 -12.16 -27.60 -31.56
N ASP A 11 -11.43 -26.51 -31.82
CA ASP A 11 -11.60 -25.69 -33.02
C ASP A 11 -11.28 -26.50 -34.30
N ASP A 12 -10.18 -27.28 -34.30
CA ASP A 12 -9.79 -28.14 -35.42
C ASP A 12 -10.88 -29.20 -35.71
N MET A 13 -11.45 -29.84 -34.68
CA MET A 13 -12.55 -30.79 -34.82
C MET A 13 -13.83 -30.14 -35.40
N LEU A 14 -14.11 -28.89 -35.03
CA LEU A 14 -15.23 -28.12 -35.59
C LEU A 14 -14.98 -27.73 -37.05
N GLU A 15 -13.75 -27.38 -37.43
CA GLU A 15 -13.40 -27.10 -38.82
C GLU A 15 -13.53 -28.36 -39.71
N GLU A 16 -13.02 -29.51 -39.26
CA GLU A 16 -13.09 -30.78 -39.98
C GLU A 16 -14.54 -31.26 -40.20
N SER A 17 -15.43 -30.95 -39.26
CA SER A 17 -16.86 -31.28 -39.34
C SER A 17 -17.70 -30.23 -40.09
N ASN A 18 -17.09 -29.20 -40.68
CA ASN A 18 -17.77 -28.04 -41.27
C ASN A 18 -18.76 -27.36 -40.30
N GLY A 19 -18.43 -27.32 -39.01
CA GLY A 19 -19.25 -26.72 -37.97
C GLY A 19 -20.44 -27.57 -37.51
N VAL A 20 -20.54 -28.83 -37.93
CA VAL A 20 -21.57 -29.74 -37.43
C VAL A 20 -21.12 -30.34 -36.10
N ILE A 21 -21.88 -30.10 -35.03
CA ILE A 21 -21.62 -30.73 -33.74
C ILE A 21 -21.96 -32.22 -33.85
N THR A 22 -20.93 -33.03 -34.11
CA THR A 22 -21.02 -34.48 -34.08
C THR A 22 -21.02 -34.97 -32.64
N LYS A 23 -21.42 -36.22 -32.43
CA LYS A 23 -21.40 -36.87 -31.11
C LYS A 23 -19.99 -36.86 -30.49
N GLU A 24 -18.95 -37.02 -31.31
CA GLU A 24 -17.55 -37.00 -30.85
C GLU A 24 -17.12 -35.61 -30.35
N ILE A 25 -17.58 -34.54 -31.03
CA ILE A 25 -17.35 -33.16 -30.61
C ILE A 25 -18.09 -32.86 -29.31
N GLU A 26 -19.34 -33.32 -29.18
CA GLU A 26 -20.12 -33.15 -27.96
C GLU A 26 -19.46 -33.83 -26.75
N GLU A 27 -19.03 -35.08 -26.89
CA GLU A 27 -18.29 -35.81 -25.85
C GLU A 27 -16.95 -35.13 -25.49
N TYR A 28 -16.25 -34.60 -26.49
CA TYR A 28 -15.01 -33.85 -26.27
C TYR A 28 -15.29 -32.54 -25.52
N MET A 29 -16.31 -31.78 -25.90
CA MET A 29 -16.72 -30.54 -25.21
C MET A 29 -17.10 -30.80 -23.75
N GLU A 30 -17.86 -31.87 -23.46
CA GLU A 30 -18.20 -32.25 -22.09
C GLU A 30 -16.96 -32.55 -21.26
N LYS A 31 -16.00 -33.29 -21.82
CA LYS A 31 -14.72 -33.59 -21.18
C LYS A 31 -13.91 -32.32 -20.91
N VAL A 32 -13.80 -31.41 -21.88
CA VAL A 32 -13.10 -30.13 -21.72
C VAL A 32 -13.74 -29.29 -20.63
N ASN A 33 -15.07 -29.23 -20.60
CA ASN A 33 -15.80 -28.50 -19.58
C ASN A 33 -15.56 -29.09 -18.18
N ALA A 34 -15.63 -30.41 -18.02
CA ALA A 34 -15.36 -31.09 -16.76
C ALA A 34 -13.94 -30.81 -16.23
N ILE A 35 -12.93 -30.88 -17.11
CA ILE A 35 -11.54 -30.57 -16.76
C ILE A 35 -11.39 -29.10 -16.34
N THR A 36 -12.01 -28.19 -17.09
CA THR A 36 -11.93 -26.75 -16.83
C THR A 36 -12.58 -26.39 -15.49
N ILE A 37 -13.79 -26.91 -15.23
CA ILE A 37 -14.52 -26.70 -13.97
C ILE A 37 -13.71 -27.24 -12.79
N ALA A 38 -13.21 -28.48 -12.88
CA ALA A 38 -12.39 -29.08 -11.84
C ALA A 38 -11.17 -28.21 -11.54
N LYS A 39 -10.48 -27.71 -12.58
CA LYS A 39 -9.32 -26.85 -12.38
C LYS A 39 -9.66 -25.53 -11.72
N VAL A 40 -10.77 -24.89 -12.09
CA VAL A 40 -11.20 -23.64 -11.47
C VAL A 40 -11.42 -23.85 -9.97
N PHE A 41 -12.06 -24.96 -9.57
CA PHE A 41 -12.24 -25.26 -8.15
C PHE A 41 -10.94 -25.61 -7.44
N ASP A 42 -10.03 -26.37 -8.05
CA ASP A 42 -8.69 -26.61 -7.49
C ASP A 42 -7.95 -25.29 -7.23
N LEU A 43 -7.99 -24.36 -8.21
CA LEU A 43 -7.36 -23.05 -8.09
C LEU A 43 -8.04 -22.19 -7.01
N ALA A 44 -9.36 -22.27 -6.87
CA ALA A 44 -10.10 -21.61 -5.79
C ALA A 44 -9.68 -22.16 -4.42
N SER A 45 -9.57 -23.48 -4.26
CA SER A 45 -9.11 -24.10 -3.01
C SER A 45 -7.70 -23.67 -2.65
N ILE A 46 -6.76 -23.67 -3.60
CA ILE A 46 -5.39 -23.19 -3.36
C ILE A 46 -5.40 -21.71 -2.95
N ARG A 47 -6.21 -20.88 -3.60
CA ARG A 47 -6.36 -19.46 -3.23
C ARG A 47 -6.86 -19.32 -1.80
N ASP A 48 -7.89 -20.05 -1.41
CA ASP A 48 -8.49 -19.97 -0.08
C ASP A 48 -7.53 -20.45 1.01
N GLU A 49 -6.75 -21.50 0.73
CA GLU A 49 -5.64 -21.94 1.60
C GLU A 49 -4.62 -20.81 1.79
N LEU A 50 -4.17 -20.18 0.70
CA LEU A 50 -3.21 -19.08 0.76
C LEU A 50 -3.77 -17.86 1.51
N GLU A 51 -5.05 -17.51 1.32
CA GLU A 51 -5.70 -16.44 2.07
C GLU A 51 -5.80 -16.77 3.57
N GLY A 52 -6.09 -18.03 3.91
CA GLY A 52 -6.07 -18.54 5.28
C GLY A 52 -4.70 -18.40 5.93
N TYR A 53 -3.63 -18.85 5.26
CA TYR A 53 -2.27 -18.69 5.74
C TYR A 53 -1.86 -17.22 5.87
N ALA A 54 -2.20 -16.38 4.89
CA ALA A 54 -1.91 -14.95 4.93
C ALA A 54 -2.57 -14.27 6.14
N LYS A 55 -3.81 -14.65 6.47
CA LYS A 55 -4.51 -14.16 7.67
C LYS A 55 -3.79 -14.56 8.95
N ILE A 56 -3.38 -15.83 9.08
CA ILE A 56 -2.63 -16.32 10.25
C ILE A 56 -1.30 -15.54 10.41
N CYS A 57 -0.56 -15.37 9.31
CA CYS A 57 0.69 -14.61 9.33
C CYS A 57 0.47 -13.16 9.77
N LYS A 58 -0.61 -12.52 9.30
CA LYS A 58 -0.94 -11.14 9.68
C LYS A 58 -1.29 -11.03 11.17
N GLU A 59 -2.10 -11.94 11.69
CA GLU A 59 -2.47 -11.96 13.12
C GLU A 59 -1.24 -12.12 14.01
N GLU A 60 -0.29 -12.98 13.62
CA GLU A 60 0.95 -13.18 14.36
C GLU A 60 1.89 -11.96 14.26
N ALA A 61 2.01 -11.35 13.08
CA ALA A 61 2.76 -10.12 12.90
C ALA A 61 2.20 -8.98 13.76
N ASP A 62 0.87 -8.83 13.82
CA ASP A 62 0.20 -7.86 14.68
C ASP A 62 0.45 -8.13 16.16
N ARG A 63 0.43 -9.41 16.58
CA ARG A 63 0.75 -9.82 17.96
C ARG A 63 2.19 -9.45 18.33
N LEU A 64 3.15 -9.78 17.48
CA LEU A 64 4.57 -9.47 17.70
C LEU A 64 4.82 -7.96 17.70
N THR A 65 4.16 -7.21 16.81
CA THR A 65 4.24 -5.75 16.77
C THR A 65 3.73 -5.13 18.07
N LYS A 66 2.59 -5.60 18.59
CA LYS A 66 2.06 -5.16 19.89
C LYS A 66 3.02 -5.49 21.03
N LYS A 67 3.58 -6.69 21.04
CA LYS A 67 4.56 -7.13 22.06
C LYS A 67 5.84 -6.29 22.02
N ALA A 68 6.36 -6.03 20.82
CA ALA A 68 7.52 -5.15 20.63
C ALA A 68 7.24 -3.75 21.18
N LYS A 69 6.09 -3.17 20.85
CA LYS A 69 5.66 -1.85 21.37
C LYS A 69 5.60 -1.81 22.90
N GLN A 70 5.06 -2.86 23.53
CA GLN A 70 5.01 -2.94 25.00
C GLN A 70 6.41 -3.02 25.61
N LEU A 71 7.29 -3.83 25.04
CA LEU A 71 8.66 -3.98 25.52
C LEU A 71 9.48 -2.69 25.33
N THR A 72 9.31 -1.99 24.21
CA THR A 72 9.99 -0.71 23.98
C THR A 72 9.48 0.37 24.93
N GLN A 73 8.18 0.42 25.21
CA GLN A 73 7.61 1.33 26.21
C GLN A 73 8.16 1.03 27.61
N ARG A 74 8.24 -0.25 28.00
CA ARG A 74 8.81 -0.64 29.29
C ARG A 74 10.30 -0.30 29.40
N ALA A 75 11.06 -0.48 28.32
CA ALA A 75 12.46 -0.08 28.26
C ALA A 75 12.62 1.45 28.39
N ALA A 76 11.76 2.24 27.75
CA ALA A 76 11.74 3.69 27.89
C ALA A 76 11.44 4.11 29.35
N TRP A 77 10.45 3.48 29.99
CA TRP A 77 10.15 3.74 31.41
C TRP A 77 11.36 3.47 32.32
N TRP A 78 12.11 2.39 32.08
CA TRP A 78 13.33 2.12 32.83
C TRP A 78 14.45 3.11 32.54
N LYS A 79 14.54 3.63 31.31
CA LYS A 79 15.48 4.70 30.97
C LYS A 79 15.17 5.97 31.77
N ASP A 80 13.90 6.35 31.86
CA ASP A 80 13.48 7.51 32.66
C ASP A 80 13.83 7.29 34.13
N ARG A 81 13.61 6.07 34.64
CA ARG A 81 13.99 5.72 36.01
C ARG A 81 15.50 5.82 36.26
N ILE A 82 16.33 5.44 35.29
CA ILE A 82 17.79 5.60 35.37
C ILE A 82 18.15 7.10 35.43
N ILE A 83 17.50 7.94 34.61
CA ILE A 83 17.69 9.39 34.62
C ILE A 83 17.34 9.98 35.99
N ASP A 84 16.21 9.59 36.58
CA ASP A 84 15.80 10.06 37.92
C ASP A 84 16.86 9.76 38.97
N VAL A 85 17.35 8.51 39.00
CA VAL A 85 18.36 8.06 39.97
C VAL A 85 19.70 8.76 39.76
N MET A 86 20.15 8.91 38.51
CA MET A 86 21.39 9.63 38.20
C MET A 86 21.30 11.11 38.55
N THR A 87 20.15 11.74 38.29
CA THR A 87 19.90 13.15 38.64
C THR A 87 19.86 13.35 40.15
N ALA A 88 19.15 12.50 40.88
CA ALA A 88 19.05 12.57 42.35
C ALA A 88 20.39 12.30 43.05
N SER A 89 21.22 11.42 42.50
CA SER A 89 22.56 11.13 43.03
C SER A 89 23.63 12.15 42.63
N GLY A 90 23.34 13.05 41.69
CA GLY A 90 24.30 14.02 41.14
C GLY A 90 25.42 13.39 40.30
N GLN A 91 25.35 12.10 40.00
CA GLN A 91 26.39 11.37 39.27
C GLN A 91 26.19 11.51 37.76
N LYS A 92 27.16 12.12 37.07
CA LYS A 92 27.10 12.30 35.61
C LYS A 92 27.38 11.00 34.84
N THR A 93 28.26 10.15 35.37
CA THR A 93 28.65 8.89 34.73
C THR A 93 28.81 7.80 35.78
N LEU A 94 28.23 6.63 35.54
CA LEU A 94 28.37 5.44 36.36
C LEU A 94 28.87 4.28 35.49
N THR A 95 29.81 3.49 36.01
CA THR A 95 30.28 2.29 35.32
C THR A 95 30.33 1.13 36.29
N ASN A 96 29.95 -0.04 35.82
CA ASN A 96 30.35 -1.31 36.39
C ASN A 96 31.02 -2.15 35.29
N GLY A 97 31.55 -3.32 35.62
CA GLY A 97 32.26 -4.18 34.65
C GLY A 97 31.45 -4.61 33.42
N VAL A 98 30.14 -4.31 33.36
CA VAL A 98 29.23 -4.68 32.28
C VAL A 98 28.64 -3.45 31.56
N TYR A 99 28.35 -2.38 32.29
CA TYR A 99 27.62 -1.22 31.77
C TYR A 99 28.36 0.08 32.10
N LYS A 100 28.32 1.00 31.14
CA LYS A 100 28.67 2.42 31.33
C LYS A 100 27.45 3.26 30.99
N VAL A 101 26.94 4.00 31.97
CA VAL A 101 25.78 4.87 31.84
C VAL A 101 26.22 6.31 32.04
N THR A 102 25.85 7.20 31.12
CA THR A 102 26.22 8.62 31.17
C THR A 102 24.97 9.46 30.95
N LEU A 103 24.72 10.38 31.89
CA LEU A 103 23.66 11.36 31.73
C LEU A 103 24.09 12.38 30.67
N THR A 104 23.31 12.46 29.60
CA THR A 104 23.55 13.36 28.48
C THR A 104 22.31 14.23 28.28
N GLN A 105 22.51 15.46 27.82
CA GLN A 105 21.42 16.33 27.42
C GLN A 105 21.17 16.11 25.93
N ASN A 106 19.91 15.90 25.58
CA ASN A 106 19.52 15.89 24.18
C ASN A 106 19.76 17.29 23.56
N PRO A 107 19.93 17.38 22.24
CA PRO A 107 19.89 18.64 21.54
C PRO A 107 18.62 19.43 21.90
N LEU A 108 18.72 20.75 21.86
CA LEU A 108 17.63 21.65 22.18
C LEU A 108 16.37 21.27 21.38
N LYS A 109 15.29 20.90 22.08
CA LYS A 109 13.97 20.71 21.47
C LYS A 109 13.27 22.07 21.47
N ILE A 110 12.96 22.59 20.28
CA ILE A 110 12.17 23.81 20.14
C ILE A 110 10.70 23.43 20.32
N GLN A 111 10.06 24.00 21.33
CA GLN A 111 8.62 23.99 21.49
C GLN A 111 8.13 25.40 21.16
N ILE A 112 7.16 25.50 20.25
CA ILE A 112 6.55 26.76 19.86
C ILE A 112 5.26 26.87 20.66
N ASP A 113 5.21 27.82 21.59
CA ASP A 113 4.02 28.07 22.41
C ASP A 113 3.05 29.03 21.72
N ASP A 114 3.57 30.01 20.97
CA ASP A 114 2.80 30.90 20.11
C ASP A 114 3.54 31.11 18.77
N GLU A 115 2.85 30.83 17.65
CA GLU A 115 3.40 31.02 16.32
C GLU A 115 3.43 32.50 15.91
N GLU A 116 2.55 33.36 16.41
CA GLU A 116 2.44 34.76 15.99
C GLU A 116 3.65 35.59 16.43
N GLU A 117 4.22 35.30 17.60
CA GLU A 117 5.41 35.96 18.13
C GLU A 117 6.70 35.61 17.37
N ILE A 118 6.71 34.55 16.56
CA ILE A 118 7.88 34.15 15.80
C ILE A 118 8.14 35.17 14.66
N PRO A 119 9.35 35.74 14.54
CA PRO A 119 9.68 36.66 13.47
C PRO A 119 9.50 36.03 12.08
N ALA A 120 9.01 36.82 11.13
CA ALA A 120 8.77 36.37 9.75
C ALA A 120 10.01 35.76 9.07
N SER A 121 11.21 36.15 9.48
CA SER A 121 12.49 35.60 8.97
C SER A 121 12.67 34.10 9.23
N TYR A 122 11.93 33.53 10.19
CA TYR A 122 11.99 32.11 10.56
C TYR A 122 10.76 31.33 10.09
N LYS A 123 9.85 31.95 9.33
CA LYS A 123 8.62 31.34 8.82
C LYS A 123 8.73 31.07 7.33
N THR A 124 8.19 29.94 6.88
CA THR A 124 8.02 29.59 5.46
C THR A 124 6.58 29.17 5.23
N VAL A 125 5.97 29.65 4.14
CA VAL A 125 4.58 29.33 3.80
C VAL A 125 4.57 28.42 2.58
N GLU A 126 3.89 27.27 2.70
CA GLU A 126 3.56 26.40 1.56
C GLU A 126 2.12 26.66 1.11
N LEU A 127 1.94 27.03 -0.16
CA LEU A 127 0.64 27.26 -0.76
C LEU A 127 0.26 26.09 -1.66
N LYS A 128 -0.91 25.47 -1.40
CA LYS A 128 -1.53 24.51 -2.32
C LYS A 128 -2.64 25.21 -3.10
N LEU A 129 -2.47 25.27 -4.42
CA LEU A 129 -3.38 25.95 -5.33
C LEU A 129 -3.76 25.02 -6.47
N SER A 130 -4.95 25.21 -7.06
CA SER A 130 -5.27 24.59 -8.33
C SER A 130 -4.42 25.19 -9.46
N TYR A 131 -4.30 24.47 -10.57
CA TYR A 131 -3.55 24.96 -11.73
C TYR A 131 -4.10 26.28 -12.28
N ASP A 132 -5.43 26.44 -12.26
CA ASP A 132 -6.09 27.66 -12.74
C ASP A 132 -5.80 28.88 -11.85
N GLU A 133 -5.70 28.67 -10.53
CA GLU A 133 -5.31 29.71 -9.59
C GLU A 133 -3.82 30.05 -9.71
N TYR A 134 -2.96 29.04 -9.82
CA TYR A 134 -1.53 29.23 -10.07
C TYR A 134 -1.29 30.05 -11.35
N LYS A 135 -2.01 29.74 -12.44
CA LYS A 135 -1.86 30.43 -13.73
C LYS A 135 -2.19 31.93 -13.63
N LYS A 136 -3.01 32.36 -12.68
CA LYS A 136 -3.34 33.77 -12.45
C LYS A 136 -2.26 34.53 -11.69
N ILE A 137 -1.46 33.83 -10.88
CA ILE A 137 -0.47 34.45 -9.97
C ILE A 137 0.99 34.15 -10.35
N LYS A 138 1.24 33.20 -11.26
CA LYS A 138 2.59 32.76 -11.68
C LYS A 138 3.47 33.88 -12.24
N ASP A 139 2.87 34.93 -12.79
CA ASP A 139 3.60 36.06 -13.40
C ASP A 139 3.85 37.17 -12.36
N ILE A 140 3.25 37.05 -11.17
CA ILE A 140 3.33 38.01 -10.04
C ILE A 140 4.26 37.48 -8.95
N ILE A 141 4.38 36.15 -8.82
CA ILE A 141 5.20 35.48 -7.81
C ILE A 141 6.26 34.65 -8.52
N GLU A 142 7.54 34.79 -8.15
CA GLU A 142 8.63 33.90 -8.57
C GLU A 142 8.84 32.78 -7.53
N PRO A 143 8.15 31.63 -7.63
CA PRO A 143 8.31 30.55 -6.68
C PRO A 143 9.68 29.86 -6.85
N LYS A 144 10.37 29.63 -5.73
CA LYS A 144 11.64 28.86 -5.71
C LYS A 144 11.46 27.38 -6.05
N SER A 145 10.29 26.81 -5.81
CA SER A 145 9.93 25.44 -6.16
C SER A 145 8.42 25.29 -6.34
N VAL A 146 8.02 24.49 -7.33
CA VAL A 146 6.61 24.15 -7.60
C VAL A 146 6.51 22.64 -7.76
N ASN A 147 5.71 21.98 -6.94
CA ASN A 147 5.41 20.56 -7.05
C ASN A 147 4.00 20.37 -7.63
N MET A 148 3.90 19.72 -8.79
CA MET A 148 2.64 19.53 -9.51
C MET A 148 2.15 18.09 -9.35
N VAL A 149 0.95 17.92 -8.81
CA VAL A 149 0.31 16.60 -8.66
C VAL A 149 -1.07 16.60 -9.32
N PRO A 150 -1.35 15.71 -10.28
CA PRO A 150 -2.66 15.62 -10.90
C PRO A 150 -3.71 15.07 -9.93
N ASP A 151 -4.91 15.64 -9.95
CA ASP A 151 -6.05 15.18 -9.15
C ASP A 151 -6.68 13.92 -9.76
N LYS A 152 -6.13 12.77 -9.37
CA LYS A 152 -6.58 11.45 -9.84
C LYS A 152 -8.01 11.11 -9.41
N ILE A 153 -8.54 11.72 -8.36
CA ILE A 153 -9.90 11.45 -7.86
C ILE A 153 -10.90 12.09 -8.80
N LYS A 154 -10.74 13.39 -9.11
CA LYS A 154 -11.61 14.08 -10.07
C LYS A 154 -11.59 13.45 -11.45
N ILE A 155 -10.41 13.06 -11.95
CA ILE A 155 -10.27 12.38 -13.24
C ILE A 155 -11.06 11.05 -13.26
N LYS A 156 -11.01 10.29 -12.15
CA LYS A 156 -11.73 9.02 -12.02
C LYS A 156 -13.25 9.22 -11.91
N GLU A 157 -13.69 10.24 -11.19
CA GLU A 157 -15.12 10.58 -11.07
C GLU A 157 -15.71 11.04 -12.40
N LEU A 158 -15.00 11.91 -13.12
CA LEU A 158 -15.40 12.41 -14.43
C LEU A 158 -15.58 11.27 -15.45
N TYR A 159 -14.64 10.32 -15.46
CA TYR A 159 -14.75 9.13 -16.31
C TYR A 159 -15.91 8.21 -15.89
N LYS A 160 -16.17 8.06 -14.57
CA LYS A 160 -17.27 7.23 -14.07
C LYS A 160 -18.66 7.81 -14.35
N SER A 161 -18.83 9.12 -14.19
CA SER A 161 -20.14 9.78 -14.25
C SER A 161 -20.56 10.16 -15.67
N ALA A 162 -19.60 10.60 -16.49
CA ALA A 162 -19.88 11.16 -17.81
C ALA A 162 -19.20 10.41 -18.96
N MET A 163 -18.41 9.35 -18.69
CA MET A 163 -17.58 8.67 -19.70
C MET A 163 -16.64 9.63 -20.46
N ILE A 164 -16.28 10.75 -19.84
CA ILE A 164 -15.37 11.73 -20.43
C ILE A 164 -13.94 11.32 -20.10
N GLU A 165 -13.13 11.14 -21.13
CA GLU A 165 -11.69 10.84 -21.00
C GLU A 165 -10.87 12.13 -20.91
N VAL A 166 -9.91 12.15 -19.99
CA VAL A 166 -8.95 13.26 -19.86
C VAL A 166 -7.73 12.95 -20.71
N ALA A 167 -7.38 13.84 -21.64
CA ALA A 167 -6.22 13.69 -22.50
C ALA A 167 -4.94 13.44 -21.68
N GLY A 168 -4.14 12.45 -22.09
CA GLY A 168 -2.92 12.03 -21.39
C GLY A 168 -3.13 11.03 -20.25
N VAL A 169 -4.37 10.57 -20.01
CA VAL A 169 -4.69 9.53 -19.01
C VAL A 169 -5.01 8.21 -19.72
N LYS A 170 -4.30 7.13 -19.36
CA LYS A 170 -4.62 5.77 -19.82
C LYS A 170 -5.56 5.09 -18.82
N TYR A 171 -6.74 4.68 -19.27
CA TYR A 171 -7.71 3.95 -18.47
C TYR A 171 -7.55 2.44 -18.70
N VAL A 172 -7.08 1.71 -17.69
CA VAL A 172 -6.87 0.25 -17.77
C VAL A 172 -7.94 -0.45 -16.93
N LYS A 173 -8.64 -1.43 -17.53
CA LYS A 173 -9.55 -2.35 -16.83
C LYS A 173 -8.91 -3.74 -16.86
N GLU A 174 -8.44 -4.19 -15.70
CA GLU A 174 -7.92 -5.55 -15.53
C GLU A 174 -9.07 -6.47 -15.12
N ASN A 175 -9.12 -7.67 -15.73
CA ASN A 175 -10.06 -8.70 -15.31
C ASN A 175 -9.75 -9.10 -13.86
N ASN A 176 -10.78 -9.27 -13.05
CA ASN A 176 -10.64 -9.71 -11.67
C ASN A 176 -11.68 -10.81 -11.38
N VAL A 177 -11.31 -11.77 -10.53
CA VAL A 177 -12.20 -12.83 -10.08
C VAL A 177 -12.68 -12.52 -8.67
N ARG A 178 -13.99 -12.61 -8.45
CA ARG A 178 -14.60 -12.53 -7.13
C ARG A 178 -15.11 -13.91 -6.74
N ILE A 179 -14.49 -14.53 -5.75
CA ILE A 179 -14.98 -15.77 -5.14
C ILE A 179 -15.72 -15.36 -3.85
N SER A 180 -16.97 -15.81 -3.72
CA SER A 180 -17.88 -15.52 -2.59
C SER A 180 -17.98 -16.69 -1.64
#